data_AF-A0A349AZH4-F1
#
_entry.id   AF-A0A349AZH4-F1
#
_cell.length_a   1.000
_cell.length_b   1.000
_cell.length_c   1.000
_cell.angle_alpha   90.00
_cell.angle_beta   90.00
_cell.angle_gamma   90.00
#
_symmetry.space_group_name_H-M   'P 1'
#
loop_
_entity.id
_entity.type
_entity.pdbx_description
1 polymer ?
#
loop_
_entity_poly.entity_id
_entity_poly.type
_entity_poly.pdbx_seq_one_letter_code
_entity_poly.pdbx_strand_id
1 'polypeptide(L)'
;MSVTMALDARHRSWLYLKFVPLIGEDDANALMSEFPASEADELVTRQFLRAELAALRGEMGLMRGELRGEFRSELVLVRTELAELENRLTLRLGAALGASTAILATLITLQ
;
A
#
# COMPACT_ATOMS: atom_id res chain seq x y z
N MET A 1 -31.75 -10.44 -11.09
CA MET A 1 -30.96 -10.51 -9.84
C MET A 1 -31.86 -9.98 -8.75
N SER A 2 -32.39 -10.87 -7.91
CA SER A 2 -33.40 -10.55 -6.90
C SER A 2 -32.81 -9.62 -5.83
N VAL A 3 -33.45 -8.48 -5.61
CA VAL A 3 -33.19 -7.62 -4.46
C VAL A 3 -33.79 -8.34 -3.26
N THR A 4 -32.96 -8.95 -2.41
CA THR A 4 -33.40 -9.45 -1.11
C THR A 4 -33.83 -8.26 -0.28
N MET A 5 -35.14 -8.05 -0.22
CA MET A 5 -35.80 -6.99 0.52
C MET A 5 -35.59 -7.29 2.01
N ALA A 6 -34.82 -6.44 2.71
CA ALA A 6 -34.68 -6.54 4.16
C ALA A 6 -36.08 -6.52 4.78
N LEU A 7 -36.43 -7.58 5.52
CA LEU A 7 -37.74 -7.69 6.15
C LEU A 7 -37.72 -6.85 7.42
N ASP A 8 -38.54 -5.80 7.46
CA ASP A 8 -38.77 -5.01 8.67
C ASP A 8 -39.17 -5.92 9.85
N ALA A 9 -38.78 -5.55 11.08
CA ALA A 9 -38.95 -6.37 12.28
C ALA A 9 -40.41 -6.81 12.50
N ARG A 10 -41.38 -5.96 12.12
CA ARG A 10 -42.81 -6.28 12.17
C ARG A 10 -43.20 -7.35 11.15
N HIS A 11 -42.70 -7.27 9.93
CA HIS A 11 -42.93 -8.27 8.89
C HIS A 11 -42.28 -9.61 9.22
N ARG A 12 -41.10 -9.59 9.85
CA ARG A 12 -40.42 -10.80 10.32
C ARG A 12 -41.22 -11.52 11.42
N SER A 13 -41.75 -10.77 12.39
CA SER A 13 -42.62 -11.32 13.43
C SER A 13 -43.91 -11.92 12.85
N TRP A 14 -44.51 -11.25 11.86
CA TRP A 14 -45.69 -11.77 11.18
C TRP A 14 -45.41 -13.08 10.40
N LEU A 15 -44.28 -13.15 9.67
CA LEU A 15 -43.88 -14.35 8.94
C LEU A 15 -43.61 -15.52 9.89
N TYR A 16 -42.88 -15.27 10.98
CA TYR A 16 -42.62 -16.29 12.00
C TYR A 16 -43.92 -16.87 12.55
N LEU A 17 -44.88 -16.03 12.95
CA LEU A 17 -46.19 -16.47 13.46
C LEU A 17 -47.01 -17.27 12.43
N LYS A 18 -46.81 -17.02 11.14
CA LYS A 18 -47.44 -17.80 10.06
C LYS A 18 -46.77 -19.15 9.82
N PHE A 19 -45.44 -19.24 10.00
CA PHE A 19 -44.69 -20.45 9.71
C PHE A 19 -44.66 -21.45 10.86
N VAL A 20 -44.64 -21.00 12.12
CA VAL A 20 -44.68 -21.88 13.30
C VAL A 20 -45.79 -22.97 13.22
N PRO A 21 -47.06 -22.66 12.88
CA PRO A 21 -48.09 -23.70 12.77
C PRO A 21 -47.96 -24.60 11.52
N LEU A 22 -47.15 -24.24 10.52
CA LEU A 22 -47.00 -24.98 9.26
C LEU A 22 -45.79 -25.91 9.24
N ILE A 23 -44.67 -25.46 9.79
CA ILE A 23 -43.38 -26.17 9.72
C ILE A 23 -42.80 -26.48 11.11
N GLY A 24 -43.45 -26.03 12.19
CA GLY A 24 -42.93 -26.17 13.54
C GLY A 24 -42.01 -25.02 13.94
N GLU A 25 -41.77 -24.91 15.24
CA GLU A 25 -41.04 -23.78 15.84
C GLU A 25 -39.56 -23.77 15.44
N ASP A 26 -38.91 -24.94 15.47
CA ASP A 26 -37.49 -25.10 15.15
C ASP A 26 -37.19 -24.76 13.69
N ASP A 27 -37.98 -25.29 12.75
CA ASP A 27 -37.81 -25.05 11.32
C ASP A 27 -38.20 -23.61 10.94
N ALA A 28 -39.21 -23.02 11.60
CA ALA A 28 -39.54 -21.61 11.42
C ALA A 28 -38.41 -20.69 11.91
N ASN A 29 -37.75 -21.05 13.01
CA ASN A 29 -36.61 -20.29 13.53
C ASN A 29 -35.39 -20.39 12.60
N ALA A 30 -35.10 -21.59 12.08
CA ALA A 30 -34.05 -21.81 11.08
C ALA A 30 -34.32 -21.04 9.78
N LEU A 31 -35.58 -20.98 9.33
CA LEU A 31 -35.96 -20.17 8.18
C LEU A 31 -35.79 -18.67 8.45
N MET A 32 -36.15 -18.19 9.64
CA MET A 32 -35.99 -16.78 10.00
C MET A 32 -34.53 -16.37 10.20
N SER A 33 -33.61 -17.30 10.50
CA SER A 33 -32.17 -16.99 10.59
C SER A 33 -31.53 -16.69 9.24
N GLU A 34 -32.12 -17.15 8.13
CA GLU A 34 -31.68 -16.82 6.76
C GLU A 34 -32.09 -15.39 6.34
N PHE A 35 -32.96 -14.72 7.09
CA PHE A 35 -33.37 -13.34 6.85
C PHE A 35 -32.75 -12.41 7.90
N PRO A 36 -31.86 -11.49 7.50
CA PRO A 36 -31.18 -10.60 8.44
C PRO A 36 -32.19 -9.76 9.24
N ALA A 37 -31.94 -9.65 10.55
CA ALA A 37 -32.84 -9.08 11.53
C ALA A 37 -32.91 -7.54 11.53
N SER A 38 -31.95 -6.86 10.90
CA SER A 38 -31.83 -5.41 10.91
C SER A 38 -31.64 -4.88 9.48
N GLU A 39 -32.07 -3.63 9.26
CA GLU A 39 -31.65 -2.82 8.11
C GLU A 39 -30.16 -2.44 8.15
N ALA A 40 -29.38 -2.94 9.12
CA ALA A 40 -28.13 -2.33 9.54
C ALA A 40 -27.18 -3.30 10.25
N ASP A 41 -26.73 -4.35 9.58
CA ASP A 41 -25.32 -4.70 9.74
C ASP A 41 -24.62 -3.97 8.59
N GLU A 42 -24.50 -2.66 8.83
CA GLU A 42 -23.99 -1.57 8.00
C GLU A 42 -24.26 -1.75 6.50
N LEU A 43 -25.11 -0.91 5.89
CA LEU A 43 -25.32 -0.90 4.43
C LEU A 43 -23.99 -0.64 3.69
N VAL A 44 -23.19 -1.69 3.54
CA VAL A 44 -22.03 -1.82 2.69
C VAL A 44 -22.62 -1.91 1.29
N THR A 45 -23.17 -0.79 0.85
CA THR A 45 -23.74 -0.68 -0.48
C THR A 45 -22.62 -0.90 -1.48
N ARG A 46 -22.95 -1.38 -2.67
CA ARG A 46 -21.98 -1.47 -3.76
C ARG A 46 -21.28 -0.12 -4.01
N GLN A 47 -21.94 1.00 -3.73
CA GLN A 47 -21.36 2.33 -3.84
C GLN A 47 -20.35 2.60 -2.72
N PHE A 48 -20.67 2.25 -1.48
CA PHE A 48 -19.74 2.33 -0.35
C PHE A 48 -18.47 1.50 -0.58
N LEU A 49 -18.60 0.23 -0.96
CA LEU A 49 -17.44 -0.61 -1.30
C LEU A 49 -16.60 -0.04 -2.45
N ARG A 50 -17.27 0.56 -3.46
CA ARG A 50 -16.55 1.20 -4.57
C ARG A 50 -15.80 2.43 -4.10
N ALA A 51 -16.36 3.22 -3.19
CA ALA A 51 -15.71 4.38 -2.61
C ALA A 51 -14.48 3.95 -1.77
N GLU A 52 -14.64 2.97 -0.88
CA GLU A 52 -13.54 2.43 -0.06
C GLU A 52 -12.43 1.81 -0.91
N LEU A 53 -12.78 1.02 -1.94
CA LEU A 53 -11.78 0.46 -2.87
C LEU A 53 -11.07 1.55 -3.70
N ALA A 54 -11.76 2.63 -4.04
CA ALA A 54 -11.16 3.76 -4.73
C ALA A 54 -10.21 4.53 -3.81
N ALA A 55 -10.59 4.74 -2.54
CA ALA A 55 -9.76 5.35 -1.51
C ALA A 55 -8.49 4.52 -1.28
N LEU A 56 -8.63 3.22 -1.03
CA LEU A 56 -7.49 2.30 -0.84
C LEU A 56 -6.54 2.28 -2.05
N ARG A 57 -7.09 2.29 -3.28
CA ARG A 57 -6.27 2.39 -4.50
C ARG A 57 -5.53 3.72 -4.59
N GLY A 58 -6.16 4.81 -4.13
CA GLY A 58 -5.54 6.13 -4.01
C GLY A 58 -4.36 6.12 -3.04
N GLU A 59 -4.58 5.60 -1.83
CA GLU A 59 -3.55 5.46 -0.78
C GLU A 59 -2.37 4.61 -1.24
N MET A 60 -2.63 3.45 -1.86
CA MET A 60 -1.56 2.63 -2.45
C MET A 60 -0.82 3.38 -3.58
N GLY A 61 -1.52 4.21 -4.35
CA GLY A 61 -0.93 5.06 -5.37
C GLY A 61 0.04 6.08 -4.79
N LEU A 62 -0.35 6.74 -3.69
CA LEU A 62 0.47 7.71 -2.96
C LEU A 62 1.69 7.03 -2.33
N MET A 63 1.49 5.96 -1.57
CA MET A 63 2.59 5.20 -0.95
C MET A 63 3.61 4.73 -1.98
N ARG A 64 3.16 4.22 -3.14
CA ARG A 64 4.07 3.83 -4.23
C ARG A 64 4.80 5.04 -4.83
N GLY A 65 4.15 6.20 -4.88
CA GLY A 65 4.75 7.45 -5.31
C GLY A 65 5.85 7.93 -4.36
N GLU A 66 5.56 7.93 -3.06
CA GLU A 66 6.49 8.29 -1.99
C GLU A 66 7.71 7.37 -1.99
N LEU A 67 7.51 6.04 -1.98
CA LEU A 67 8.61 5.07 -2.06
C LEU A 67 9.47 5.31 -3.30
N ARG A 68 8.87 5.51 -4.47
CA ARG A 68 9.63 5.82 -5.70
C ARG A 68 10.41 7.13 -5.59
N GLY A 69 9.84 8.13 -4.93
CA GLY A 69 10.49 9.42 -4.66
C GLY A 69 11.72 9.25 -3.78
N GLU A 70 11.56 8.57 -2.64
CA GLU A 70 12.65 8.27 -1.70
C GLU A 70 13.76 7.48 -2.38
N PHE A 71 13.44 6.35 -3.02
CA PHE A 71 14.44 5.55 -3.75
C PHE A 71 15.18 6.36 -4.81
N ARG A 72 14.50 7.26 -5.52
CA ARG A 72 15.13 8.12 -6.51
C ARG A 72 16.05 9.15 -5.86
N SER A 73 15.66 9.70 -4.71
CA SER A 73 16.48 10.61 -3.92
C SER A 73 17.76 9.92 -3.43
N GLU A 74 17.63 8.74 -2.83
CA GLU A 74 18.75 7.92 -2.37
C GLU A 74 19.71 7.57 -3.52
N LEU A 75 19.19 7.19 -4.69
CA LEU A 75 20.04 6.94 -5.87
C LEU A 75 20.79 8.18 -6.35
N VAL A 76 20.17 9.37 -6.24
CA VAL A 76 20.86 10.63 -6.57
C VAL A 76 21.97 10.89 -5.55
N LEU A 77 21.70 10.72 -4.25
CA LEU A 77 22.69 10.87 -3.18
C LEU A 77 23.88 9.93 -3.38
N VAL A 78 23.64 8.63 -3.58
CA VAL A 78 24.71 7.65 -3.84
C VAL A 78 25.53 8.02 -5.07
N ARG A 79 24.90 8.50 -6.15
CA ARG A 79 25.63 8.96 -7.35
C ARG A 79 26.51 10.17 -7.06
N THR A 80 26.02 11.12 -6.25
CA THR A 80 26.82 12.29 -5.86
C THR A 80 28.01 11.91 -4.99
N GLU A 81 27.82 10.99 -4.03
CA GLU A 81 28.89 10.49 -3.17
C GLU A 81 29.95 9.74 -3.97
N LEU A 82 29.54 8.90 -4.94
CA LEU A 82 30.47 8.21 -5.83
C LEU A 82 31.28 9.18 -6.69
N ALA A 83 30.63 10.21 -7.25
CA ALA A 83 31.34 11.24 -8.03
C ALA A 83 32.35 12.02 -7.16
N GLU A 84 32.00 12.31 -5.92
CA GLU A 84 32.91 12.97 -4.98
C GLU A 84 34.10 12.07 -4.63
N LEU A 85 33.86 10.78 -4.35
CA LEU A 85 34.92 9.80 -4.11
C LEU A 85 35.84 9.65 -5.32
N GLU A 86 35.30 9.57 -6.53
CA GLU A 86 36.06 9.48 -7.77
C GLU A 86 36.94 10.72 -7.98
N ASN A 87 36.39 11.92 -7.75
CA ASN A 87 37.15 13.16 -7.84
C ASN A 87 38.30 13.20 -6.81
N ARG A 88 38.01 12.82 -5.56
CA ARG A 88 39.04 12.76 -4.50
C ARG A 88 40.14 11.76 -4.82
N LEU A 89 39.82 10.60 -5.38
CA LEU A 89 40.80 9.61 -5.83
C LEU A 89 41.63 10.14 -6.99
N THR A 90 40.99 10.73 -8.00
CA THR A 90 41.67 11.33 -9.16
C THR A 90 42.66 12.41 -8.73
N LEU A 91 42.25 13.32 -7.83
CA LEU A 91 43.13 14.36 -7.30
C LEU A 91 44.30 13.79 -6.49
N ARG A 92 44.04 12.80 -5.64
CA ARG A 92 45.11 12.17 -4.83
C ARG A 92 46.12 11.42 -5.68
N LEU A 93 45.66 10.66 -6.68
CA LEU A 93 46.53 9.93 -7.59
C LEU A 93 47.32 10.90 -8.47
N GLY A 94 46.68 11.95 -9.01
CA GLY A 94 47.35 13.00 -9.77
C GLY A 94 48.44 13.70 -8.95
N ALA A 95 48.13 14.06 -7.68
CA ALA A 95 49.11 14.66 -6.78
C ALA A 95 50.27 13.71 -6.45
N ALA A 96 49.99 12.43 -6.17
CA ALA A 96 51.01 11.43 -5.88
C ALA A 96 51.94 11.18 -7.08
N LEU A 97 51.38 11.09 -8.29
CA LEU A 97 52.14 10.97 -9.53
C LEU A 97 52.99 12.21 -9.77
N GLY A 98 52.42 13.41 -9.63
CA GLY A 98 53.16 14.68 -9.76
C GLY A 98 54.31 14.82 -8.76
N ALA A 99 54.10 14.41 -7.50
CA ALA A 99 55.16 14.38 -6.50
C ALA A 99 56.27 13.39 -6.90
N SER A 100 55.89 12.19 -7.37
CA SER A 100 56.84 11.16 -7.78
C SER A 100 57.69 11.59 -8.98
N THR A 101 57.08 12.22 -10.00
CA THR A 101 57.81 12.73 -11.17
C THR A 101 58.70 13.91 -10.81
N ALA A 102 58.26 14.80 -9.92
CA ALA A 102 59.10 15.90 -9.42
C ALA A 102 60.35 15.36 -8.69
N ILE A 103 60.18 14.37 -7.81
CA ILE A 103 61.31 13.73 -7.10
C ILE A 103 62.29 13.11 -8.12
N LEU A 104 61.79 12.33 -9.09
CA LEU A 104 62.63 11.73 -10.12
C LEU A 104 63.41 12.77 -10.94
N ALA A 105 62.75 13.86 -11.34
CA ALA A 105 63.40 14.95 -12.07
C ALA A 105 64.52 15.60 -11.25
N THR A 106 64.27 15.87 -9.97
CA THR A 106 65.28 16.46 -9.09
C THR A 106 66.50 15.55 -8.91
N LEU A 107 66.31 14.23 -8.83
CA LEU A 107 67.40 13.25 -8.73
C LEU A 107 68.26 13.23 -9.98
N ILE A 108 67.65 13.24 -11.18
CA ILE A 108 68.39 13.24 -12.46
C ILE A 108 69.24 14.50 -12.59
N THR A 109 68.71 15.67 -12.20
CA THR A 109 69.46 16.94 -12.29
C THR A 109 70.61 17.07 -11.29
N LEU A 110 70.67 16.20 -10.28
CA LEU A 110 71.70 16.22 -9.23
C LEU A 110 72.88 15.25 -9.49
N GLN A 111 72.77 14.36 -10.49
CA GLN A 111 73.82 13.43 -10.91
C GLN A 111 74.67 14.01 -12.05
#